data_AF-A0A662C710-F1
#
_entry.id   AF-A0A662C710-F1
#
_cell.length_a   1.000
_cell.length_b   1.000
_cell.length_c   1.000
_cell.angle_alpha   90.00
_cell.angle_beta   90.00
_cell.angle_gamma   90.00
#
_symmetry.space_group_name_H-M   'P 1'
#
loop_
_entity.id
_entity.type
_entity.pdbx_description
1 polymer ?
#
loop_
_entity_poly.entity_id
_entity_poly.type
_entity_poly.pdbx_seq_one_letter_code
_entity_poly.pdbx_strand_id
1 'polypeptide(L)'
;MTVLIFSLFMTIILVFSYKPVATYLFINDNADDIYEVIHLKASGENFMKWNNTGIYRDFACTNGSIHIPEKFKPKAKNKIWTVYSYQKKLTVAIHSSSELSILSIFKYQDAKKLIELNPDLAKLKTEFQFPTGKLVEYDINSTRNKWIITAVNGNKIDRDFYKCPLISGNLNY
;
A
#
# COMPACT_ATOMS: atom_id res chain seq x y z
N MET A 1 -12.34 -9.49 -21.06
CA MET A 1 -13.52 -9.14 -20.22
C MET A 1 -13.02 -9.08 -18.79
N THR A 2 -12.60 -7.91 -18.33
CA THR A 2 -12.00 -7.73 -17.00
C THR A 2 -13.01 -6.96 -16.15
N VAL A 3 -13.39 -7.56 -15.03
CA VAL A 3 -14.42 -7.04 -14.13
C VAL A 3 -13.92 -5.75 -13.48
N LEU A 4 -14.54 -4.63 -13.84
CA LEU A 4 -14.38 -3.32 -13.22
C LEU A 4 -15.38 -3.21 -12.07
N ILE A 5 -14.89 -3.26 -10.83
CA ILE A 5 -15.68 -2.86 -9.66
C ILE A 5 -15.34 -1.39 -9.39
N PHE A 6 -16.31 -0.51 -9.63
CA PHE A 6 -16.26 0.90 -9.30
C PHE A 6 -16.39 1.08 -7.77
N SER A 7 -15.30 1.47 -7.14
CA SER A 7 -15.28 2.14 -5.83
C SER A 7 -14.45 3.41 -6.03
N LEU A 8 -14.95 4.54 -5.52
CA LEU A 8 -14.32 5.86 -5.61
C LEU A 8 -12.96 5.97 -4.86
N PHE A 9 -12.45 4.85 -4.34
CA PHE A 9 -11.27 4.73 -3.50
C PHE A 9 -10.42 3.56 -4.01
N MET A 10 -9.16 3.88 -4.35
CA MET A 10 -8.05 2.98 -4.72
C MET A 10 -8.40 1.82 -5.68
N THR A 11 -8.18 2.02 -6.98
CA THR A 11 -8.18 0.90 -7.94
C THR A 11 -6.85 0.18 -7.87
N ILE A 12 -6.86 -1.09 -7.46
CA ILE A 12 -5.68 -1.96 -7.49
C ILE A 12 -5.58 -2.55 -8.90
N ILE A 13 -4.56 -2.15 -9.66
CA ILE A 13 -4.25 -2.77 -10.95
C ILE A 13 -2.92 -3.50 -10.82
N LEU A 14 -2.95 -4.81 -11.07
CA LEU A 14 -1.75 -5.65 -11.22
C LEU A 14 -1.21 -5.45 -12.63
N VAL A 15 -0.04 -4.80 -12.75
CA VAL A 15 0.63 -4.62 -14.05
C VAL A 15 1.84 -5.55 -14.13
N PHE A 16 1.90 -6.35 -15.20
CA PHE A 16 3.05 -7.17 -15.54
C PHE A 16 3.89 -6.45 -16.61
N SER A 17 5.07 -5.96 -16.24
CA SER A 17 6.02 -5.33 -17.19
C SER A 17 6.90 -6.38 -17.90
N TYR A 18 7.48 -6.01 -19.05
CA TYR A 18 8.39 -6.83 -19.88
C TYR A 18 9.65 -7.31 -19.15
N LYS A 19 10.03 -6.64 -18.06
CA LYS A 19 10.87 -7.22 -17.00
C LYS A 19 9.94 -7.55 -15.84
N PRO A 20 9.79 -8.84 -15.48
CA PRO A 20 8.67 -9.22 -14.66
C PRO A 20 8.97 -8.82 -13.22
N VAL A 21 8.35 -7.71 -12.84
CA VAL A 21 8.30 -7.15 -11.49
C VAL A 21 6.82 -6.92 -11.24
N ALA A 22 6.29 -7.50 -10.16
CA ALA A 22 4.92 -7.24 -9.76
C ALA A 22 4.81 -5.80 -9.27
N THR A 23 4.07 -4.99 -10.03
CA THR A 23 3.86 -3.57 -9.76
C THR A 23 2.39 -3.36 -9.43
N TYR A 24 2.14 -2.79 -8.26
CA TYR A 24 0.79 -2.38 -7.87
C TYR A 24 0.57 -0.93 -8.21
N LEU A 25 -0.35 -0.68 -9.13
CA LEU A 25 -0.87 0.63 -9.48
C LEU A 25 -2.00 0.95 -8.49
N PHE A 26 -1.82 2.01 -7.71
CA PHE A 26 -2.73 2.38 -6.62
C PHE A 26 -3.64 3.57 -6.96
N ILE A 27 -3.42 4.19 -8.10
CA ILE A 27 -3.90 5.55 -8.33
C ILE A 27 -4.28 5.70 -9.81
N ASN A 28 -5.59 5.80 -10.11
CA ASN A 28 -6.07 6.13 -11.45
C ASN A 28 -5.93 7.65 -11.68
N ASP A 29 -4.78 8.08 -12.20
CA ASP A 29 -4.48 9.46 -12.58
C ASP A 29 -4.47 9.69 -14.10
N ASN A 30 -5.11 8.81 -14.88
CA ASN A 30 -5.04 8.77 -16.35
C ASN A 30 -3.61 8.59 -16.89
N ALA A 31 -2.67 8.06 -16.10
CA ALA A 31 -1.34 7.72 -16.59
C ALA A 31 -1.41 6.58 -17.61
N ASP A 32 -0.66 6.74 -18.71
CA ASP A 32 -0.50 5.72 -19.75
C ASP A 32 0.74 4.84 -19.47
N ASP A 33 1.61 5.24 -18.53
CA ASP A 33 2.86 4.56 -18.18
C ASP A 33 3.00 4.34 -16.65
N ILE A 34 3.49 3.16 -16.25
CA ILE A 34 3.74 2.81 -14.85
C ILE A 34 4.76 3.71 -14.15
N TYR A 35 5.68 4.34 -14.89
CA TYR A 35 6.67 5.27 -14.37
C TYR A 35 6.07 6.63 -14.03
N GLU A 36 4.85 6.90 -14.50
CA GLU A 36 4.08 8.10 -14.16
C GLU A 36 3.24 7.94 -12.90
N VAL A 37 3.18 6.75 -12.30
CA VAL A 37 2.37 6.47 -11.10
C VAL A 37 3.21 6.10 -9.89
N ILE A 38 2.66 6.33 -8.69
CA ILE A 38 3.25 5.80 -7.46
C ILE A 38 2.97 4.31 -7.39
N HIS A 39 4.02 3.50 -7.25
CA HIS A 39 3.88 2.05 -7.19
C HIS A 39 4.87 1.38 -6.24
N LEU A 40 4.45 0.25 -5.65
CA LEU A 40 5.28 -0.57 -4.79
C LEU A 40 5.90 -1.71 -5.59
N LYS A 41 7.17 -1.99 -5.29
CA LYS A 41 7.95 -3.13 -5.79
C LYS A 41 8.45 -3.93 -4.60
N ALA A 42 8.16 -5.23 -4.59
CA ALA A 42 8.72 -6.13 -3.60
C ALA A 42 10.21 -6.39 -3.78
N SER A 43 10.88 -6.80 -2.70
CA SER A 43 12.26 -7.24 -2.75
C SER A 43 12.44 -8.46 -3.67
N GLY A 44 13.63 -8.57 -4.26
CA GLY A 44 14.01 -9.65 -5.16
C GLY A 44 13.92 -9.30 -6.65
N GLU A 45 14.63 -10.09 -7.45
CA GLU A 45 14.74 -9.90 -8.92
C GLU A 45 13.78 -10.80 -9.70
N ASN A 46 13.12 -11.76 -9.02
CA ASN A 46 12.30 -12.78 -9.66
C ASN A 46 10.84 -12.71 -9.18
N PHE A 47 9.96 -12.21 -10.04
CA PHE A 47 8.51 -12.18 -9.82
C PHE A 47 7.89 -13.54 -9.47
N MET A 48 8.47 -14.66 -9.91
CA MET A 48 7.93 -15.98 -9.59
C MET A 48 8.17 -16.36 -8.12
N LYS A 49 8.97 -15.60 -7.38
CA LYS A 49 9.23 -15.79 -5.94
C LYS A 49 8.45 -14.80 -5.06
N TRP A 50 7.50 -14.08 -5.65
CA TRP A 50 6.87 -12.92 -5.04
C TRP A 50 5.67 -13.29 -4.14
N ASN A 51 5.68 -12.84 -2.87
CA ASN A 51 4.49 -12.26 -2.22
C ASN A 51 4.85 -11.42 -0.99
N ASN A 52 5.65 -10.38 -1.25
CA ASN A 52 6.02 -9.40 -0.23
C ASN A 52 5.26 -8.06 -0.34
N THR A 53 4.08 -7.99 -1.00
CA THR A 53 3.18 -6.82 -0.85
C THR A 53 1.94 -7.15 -0.02
N GLY A 54 1.72 -6.39 1.06
CA GLY A 54 0.47 -6.36 1.82
C GLY A 54 -0.42 -5.27 1.27
N ILE A 55 -1.69 -5.58 0.99
CA ILE A 55 -2.66 -4.60 0.52
C ILE A 55 -3.90 -4.71 1.38
N TYR A 56 -4.37 -3.56 1.86
CA TYR A 56 -5.58 -3.46 2.65
C TYR A 56 -6.17 -2.05 2.53
N ARG A 57 -7.35 -1.89 1.89
CA ARG A 57 -8.15 -0.64 1.76
C ARG A 57 -7.39 0.68 1.99
N ASP A 58 -6.98 1.36 0.92
CA ASP A 58 -6.23 2.63 0.98
C ASP A 58 -4.85 2.53 1.69
N PHE A 59 -4.32 1.32 1.90
CA PHE A 59 -3.00 1.04 2.44
C PHE A 59 -2.32 -0.09 1.67
N ALA A 60 -1.00 0.04 1.53
CA ALA A 60 -0.14 -1.03 1.08
C ALA A 60 1.25 -0.95 1.70
N CYS A 61 1.89 -2.10 1.90
CA CYS A 61 3.24 -2.20 2.42
C CYS A 61 4.05 -3.28 1.72
N THR A 62 5.37 -3.17 1.74
CA THR A 62 6.29 -4.16 1.19
C THR A 62 7.66 -4.06 1.84
N ASN A 63 8.42 -5.15 1.86
CA ASN A 63 9.85 -5.14 2.22
C ASN A 63 10.78 -4.72 1.05
N GLY A 64 10.23 -4.06 0.04
CA GLY A 64 10.96 -3.60 -1.13
C GLY A 64 10.87 -2.08 -1.27
N SER A 65 10.97 -1.58 -2.50
CA SER A 65 11.02 -0.15 -2.80
C SER A 65 9.67 0.41 -3.22
N ILE A 66 9.49 1.72 -3.05
CA ILE A 66 8.42 2.50 -3.67
C ILE A 66 9.01 3.38 -4.77
N HIS A 67 8.33 3.42 -5.92
CA HIS A 67 8.60 4.40 -6.96
C HIS A 67 7.69 5.60 -6.76
N ILE A 68 8.26 6.79 -6.84
CA ILE A 68 7.54 8.07 -6.75
C ILE A 68 7.92 8.88 -7.98
N PRO A 69 6.98 9.17 -8.89
CA PRO A 69 7.26 9.96 -10.08
C PRO A 69 7.71 11.39 -9.73
N GLU A 70 8.59 11.97 -10.55
CA GLU A 70 9.16 13.31 -10.30
C GLU A 70 8.10 14.42 -10.22
N LYS A 71 6.95 14.24 -10.88
CA LYS A 71 5.82 15.18 -10.85
C LYS A 71 5.23 15.37 -9.43
N PHE A 72 5.46 14.42 -8.51
CA PHE A 72 4.95 14.49 -7.14
C PHE A 72 5.86 15.32 -6.24
N LYS A 73 5.39 16.52 -5.85
CA LYS A 73 6.09 17.38 -4.90
C LYS A 73 5.60 17.14 -3.46
N PRO A 74 6.51 16.90 -2.49
CA PRO A 74 6.11 16.71 -1.10
C PRO A 74 5.51 18.00 -0.53
N LYS A 75 4.38 17.88 0.16
CA LYS A 75 3.72 18.97 0.89
C LYS A 75 4.19 19.06 2.34
N ALA A 76 4.53 17.93 2.93
CA ALA A 76 5.11 17.85 4.25
C ALA A 76 6.06 16.65 4.32
N LYS A 77 7.08 16.76 5.16
CA LYS A 77 8.05 15.68 5.38
C LYS A 77 8.53 15.73 6.83
N ASN A 78 8.69 14.56 7.43
CA ASN A 78 9.45 14.39 8.67
C ASN A 78 10.43 13.22 8.51
N LYS A 79 10.97 12.71 9.62
CA LYS A 79 11.93 11.59 9.60
C LYS A 79 11.35 10.27 9.09
N ILE A 80 10.03 10.08 9.12
CA ILE A 80 9.35 8.81 8.81
C ILE A 80 8.50 8.94 7.56
N TRP A 81 7.70 10.01 7.48
CA TRP A 81 6.65 10.20 6.50
C TRP A 81 7.01 11.32 5.53
N THR A 82 6.75 11.06 4.26
CA THR A 82 6.64 12.09 3.22
C THR A 82 5.19 12.11 2.73
N VAL A 83 4.59 13.30 2.73
CA VAL A 83 3.17 13.49 2.45
C VAL A 83 3.02 14.28 1.15
N TYR A 84 2.21 13.76 0.24
CA TYR A 84 1.95 14.32 -1.09
C TYR A 84 0.47 14.68 -1.21
N SER A 85 0.19 15.82 -1.85
CA SER A 85 -1.19 16.13 -2.27
C SER A 85 -1.53 15.26 -3.48
N TYR A 86 -2.69 14.63 -3.48
CA TYR A 86 -3.19 13.88 -4.61
C TYR A 86 -4.65 14.23 -4.90
N GLN A 87 -4.90 14.83 -6.08
CA GLN A 87 -6.20 15.45 -6.37
C GLN A 87 -6.62 16.48 -5.27
N LYS A 88 -7.81 17.10 -5.38
CA LYS A 88 -8.20 18.22 -4.51
C LYS A 88 -8.43 17.84 -3.03
N LYS A 89 -8.66 16.56 -2.71
CA LYS A 89 -9.07 16.14 -1.36
C LYS A 89 -8.32 14.92 -0.80
N LEU A 90 -7.53 14.25 -1.61
CA LEU A 90 -6.77 13.07 -1.18
C LEU A 90 -5.32 13.44 -0.92
N THR A 91 -4.72 12.64 -0.07
CA THR A 91 -3.33 12.75 0.33
C THR A 91 -2.73 11.37 0.31
N VAL A 92 -1.49 11.29 -0.14
CA VAL A 92 -0.69 10.06 -0.10
C VAL A 92 0.41 10.27 0.95
N ALA A 93 0.43 9.45 1.99
CA ALA A 93 1.58 9.35 2.89
C ALA A 93 2.44 8.16 2.49
N ILE A 94 3.74 8.40 2.42
CA ILE A 94 4.74 7.40 2.06
C ILE A 94 5.78 7.34 3.15
N HIS A 95 6.06 6.12 3.59
CA HIS A 95 7.29 5.77 4.28
C HIS A 95 8.14 4.93 3.33
N SER A 96 9.43 5.20 3.23
CA SER A 96 10.35 4.43 2.39
C SER A 96 11.70 4.28 3.09
N SER A 97 12.15 3.04 3.21
CA SER A 97 13.46 2.65 3.71
C SER A 97 13.96 1.41 2.95
N SER A 98 15.17 0.94 3.26
CA SER A 98 15.71 -0.30 2.67
C SER A 98 14.96 -1.56 3.12
N GLU A 99 14.23 -1.50 4.23
CA GLU A 99 13.57 -2.67 4.84
C GLU A 99 12.04 -2.62 4.73
N LEU A 100 11.47 -1.44 4.49
CA LEU A 100 10.03 -1.21 4.52
C LEU A 100 9.65 -0.02 3.65
N SER A 101 8.69 -0.26 2.75
CA SER A 101 7.96 0.79 2.06
C SER A 101 6.47 0.68 2.38
N ILE A 102 5.85 1.80 2.74
CA ILE A 102 4.41 1.93 3.02
C ILE A 102 3.85 3.05 2.16
N LEU A 103 2.65 2.79 1.63
CA LEU A 103 1.79 3.76 0.96
C LEU A 103 0.45 3.78 1.69
N SER A 104 -0.05 4.96 2.03
CA SER A 104 -1.42 5.13 2.54
C SER A 104 -2.10 6.33 1.89
N ILE A 105 -3.38 6.16 1.54
CA ILE A 105 -4.25 7.18 0.94
C ILE A 105 -5.33 7.55 1.95
N PHE A 106 -5.55 8.85 2.14
CA PHE A 106 -6.55 9.36 3.09
C PHE A 106 -6.94 10.80 2.76
N LYS A 107 -7.92 11.37 3.48
CA LYS A 107 -8.34 12.77 3.28
C LYS A 107 -7.30 13.73 3.83
N TYR A 108 -7.05 14.85 3.15
CA TYR A 108 -5.98 15.79 3.54
C TYR A 108 -5.97 16.20 5.03
N GLN A 109 -7.14 16.44 5.61
CA GLN A 109 -7.32 16.79 7.02
C GLN A 109 -6.74 15.78 8.02
N ASP A 110 -6.57 14.51 7.60
CA ASP A 110 -6.14 13.43 8.46
C ASP A 110 -4.60 13.23 8.49
N ALA A 111 -3.84 14.01 7.70
CA ALA A 111 -2.38 13.86 7.57
C ALA A 111 -1.64 14.00 8.91
N LYS A 112 -2.03 15.00 9.71
CA LYS A 112 -1.43 15.23 11.03
C LYS A 112 -1.68 14.05 11.97
N LYS A 113 -2.93 13.56 11.99
CA LYS A 113 -3.34 12.43 12.81
C LYS A 113 -2.61 11.14 12.43
N LEU A 114 -2.41 10.88 11.13
CA LEU A 114 -1.63 9.72 10.67
C LEU A 114 -0.21 9.74 11.22
N ILE A 115 0.46 10.89 11.16
CA ILE A 115 1.84 11.04 11.62
C ILE A 115 1.93 10.82 13.14
N GLU A 116 0.97 11.34 13.90
CA GLU A 116 0.91 11.18 15.36
C GLU A 116 0.64 9.72 15.78
N LEU A 117 -0.18 8.99 15.02
CA LEU A 117 -0.49 7.58 15.30
C LEU A 117 0.62 6.61 14.90
N ASN A 118 1.51 7.02 13.98
CA ASN A 118 2.59 6.17 13.47
C ASN A 118 3.98 6.83 13.63
N PRO A 119 4.42 7.14 14.86
CA PRO A 119 5.68 7.84 15.09
C PRO A 119 6.88 6.90 15.28
N ASP A 120 6.66 5.59 15.38
CA ASP A 120 7.68 4.60 15.74
C ASP A 120 7.99 3.69 14.54
N LEU A 121 9.23 3.78 14.05
CA LEU A 121 9.73 2.97 12.94
C LEU A 121 9.77 1.47 13.25
N ALA A 122 10.04 1.09 14.50
CA ALA A 122 10.09 -0.32 14.88
C ALA A 122 8.69 -0.94 14.83
N LYS A 123 7.68 -0.23 15.35
CA LYS A 123 6.28 -0.63 15.25
C LYS A 123 5.78 -0.66 13.81
N LEU A 124 6.18 0.31 12.99
CA LEU A 124 5.81 0.36 11.58
C LEU A 124 6.25 -0.86 10.77
N LYS A 125 7.18 -1.68 11.26
CA LYS A 125 7.53 -2.94 10.59
C LYS A 125 6.46 -4.02 10.72
N THR A 126 5.54 -3.89 11.67
CA THR A 126 4.54 -4.91 11.99
C THR A 126 3.12 -4.38 12.02
N GLU A 127 2.91 -3.08 12.23
CA GLU A 127 1.58 -2.50 12.37
C GLU A 127 1.48 -1.08 11.79
N PHE A 128 0.28 -0.73 11.32
CA PHE A 128 -0.08 0.60 10.85
C PHE A 128 -1.46 1.00 11.37
N GLN A 129 -1.56 2.19 11.95
CA GLN A 129 -2.82 2.71 12.46
C GLN A 129 -3.36 3.83 11.57
N PHE A 130 -4.55 3.61 11.01
CA PHE A 130 -5.26 4.61 10.23
C PHE A 130 -5.76 5.76 11.13
N PRO A 131 -5.90 6.98 10.58
CA PRO A 131 -6.58 8.09 11.25
C PRO A 131 -8.01 7.78 11.69
N THR A 132 -8.68 6.81 11.06
CA THR A 132 -10.02 6.33 11.44
C THR A 132 -10.02 5.46 12.70
N GLY A 133 -8.84 5.11 13.23
CA GLY A 133 -8.65 4.23 14.38
C GLY A 133 -8.43 2.75 14.02
N LYS A 134 -8.62 2.38 12.74
CA LYS A 134 -8.41 1.01 12.26
C LYS A 134 -6.91 0.66 12.33
N LEU A 135 -6.59 -0.49 12.91
CA LEU A 135 -5.24 -1.05 13.00
C LEU A 135 -5.07 -2.17 11.99
N VAL A 136 -4.00 -2.15 11.22
CA VAL A 136 -3.61 -3.21 10.30
C VAL A 136 -2.30 -3.80 10.77
N GLU A 137 -2.28 -5.11 10.94
CA GLU A 137 -1.08 -5.86 11.29
C GLU A 137 -0.58 -6.63 10.07
N TYR A 138 0.73 -6.77 9.97
CA TYR A 138 1.36 -7.42 8.83
C TYR A 138 2.71 -8.04 9.17
N ASP A 139 3.09 -8.99 8.33
CA ASP A 139 4.36 -9.70 8.35
C ASP A 139 5.04 -9.52 6.99
N ILE A 140 5.90 -8.50 6.88
CA ILE A 140 6.57 -8.11 5.63
C ILE A 140 7.52 -9.18 5.07
N ASN A 141 7.84 -10.20 5.86
CA ASN A 141 8.73 -11.31 5.50
C ASN A 141 7.94 -12.62 5.32
N SER A 142 6.64 -12.51 5.05
CA SER A 142 5.78 -13.66 4.80
C SER A 142 6.35 -14.58 3.73
N THR A 143 6.25 -15.89 3.96
CA THR A 143 6.69 -16.88 2.99
C THR A 143 5.80 -16.87 1.74
N ARG A 144 6.31 -17.42 0.63
CA ARG A 144 5.58 -17.50 -0.64
C ARG A 144 4.16 -18.13 -0.46
N ASN A 145 3.22 -17.69 -1.28
CA ASN A 145 1.79 -18.01 -1.32
C ASN A 145 1.02 -17.65 -0.05
N LYS A 146 1.41 -16.57 0.63
CA LYS A 146 0.70 -16.00 1.78
C LYS A 146 0.56 -14.49 1.67
N TRP A 147 -0.63 -13.98 2.00
CA TRP A 147 -0.83 -12.54 2.16
C TRP A 147 -0.04 -12.02 3.37
N ILE A 148 0.52 -10.81 3.24
CA ILE A 148 1.31 -10.18 4.29
C ILE A 148 0.45 -9.66 5.43
N ILE A 149 -0.74 -9.17 5.12
CA ILE A 149 -1.67 -8.70 6.15
C ILE A 149 -2.02 -9.89 7.03
N THR A 150 -1.84 -9.75 8.34
CA THR A 150 -2.05 -10.82 9.31
C THR A 150 -3.36 -10.64 10.06
N ALA A 151 -3.70 -9.39 10.39
CA ALA A 151 -4.91 -9.06 11.12
C ALA A 151 -5.37 -7.63 10.87
N VAL A 152 -6.63 -7.37 11.20
CA VAL A 152 -7.25 -6.05 11.21
C VAL A 152 -8.01 -5.88 12.51
N ASN A 153 -7.68 -4.86 13.30
CA ASN A 153 -8.25 -4.63 14.63
C ASN A 153 -8.19 -5.90 15.50
N GLY A 154 -7.06 -6.63 15.46
CA GLY A 154 -6.88 -7.91 16.17
C GLY A 154 -7.59 -9.13 15.56
N ASN A 155 -8.44 -8.95 14.54
CA ASN A 155 -9.08 -10.07 13.85
C ASN A 155 -8.15 -10.63 12.79
N LYS A 156 -7.68 -11.86 12.99
CA LYS A 156 -6.82 -12.57 12.02
C LYS A 156 -7.57 -12.75 10.70
N ILE A 157 -6.86 -12.54 9.60
CA ILE A 157 -7.40 -12.79 8.27
C ILE A 157 -6.90 -14.13 7.70
N ASP A 158 -7.67 -14.73 6.80
CA ASP A 158 -7.18 -15.85 6.00
C ASP A 158 -6.06 -15.33 5.08
N ARG A 159 -4.87 -15.92 5.23
CA ARG A 159 -3.67 -15.53 4.50
C ARG A 159 -3.45 -16.39 3.26
N ASP A 160 -4.35 -17.32 2.93
CA ASP A 160 -4.28 -18.09 1.70
C ASP A 160 -4.26 -17.16 0.48
N PHE A 161 -3.16 -17.18 -0.28
CA PHE A 161 -2.98 -16.35 -1.46
C PHE A 161 -4.12 -16.52 -2.48
N TYR A 162 -4.64 -17.74 -2.62
CA TYR A 162 -5.71 -18.05 -3.56
C TYR A 162 -7.07 -17.51 -3.11
N LYS A 163 -7.19 -17.09 -1.84
CA LYS A 163 -8.40 -16.50 -1.26
C LYS A 163 -8.11 -15.05 -0.90
N CYS A 164 -8.18 -14.16 -1.88
CA CYS A 164 -8.03 -12.73 -1.58
C CYS A 164 -9.24 -12.26 -0.72
N PRO A 165 -9.02 -11.80 0.52
CA PRO A 165 -10.11 -11.37 1.40
C PRO A 165 -10.84 -10.12 0.87
N LEU A 166 -10.17 -9.33 0.02
CA LEU A 166 -10.73 -8.12 -0.58
C LEU A 166 -11.54 -8.40 -1.86
N ILE A 167 -11.27 -9.52 -2.55
CA ILE A 167 -11.99 -9.91 -3.79
C ILE A 167 -13.22 -10.76 -3.48
N SER A 168 -13.25 -11.44 -2.33
CA SER A 168 -14.40 -12.27 -1.89
C SER A 168 -15.63 -11.47 -1.43
N GLY A 169 -15.61 -10.14 -1.53
CA GLY A 169 -16.83 -9.32 -1.58
C GLY A 169 -17.47 -8.92 -0.25
N ASN A 170 -16.95 -9.31 0.91
CA ASN A 170 -17.48 -8.83 2.19
C ASN A 170 -16.78 -7.54 2.66
N LEU A 171 -17.38 -6.40 2.32
CA LEU A 171 -16.93 -5.07 2.74
C LEU A 171 -17.38 -4.68 4.17
N ASN A 172 -18.13 -5.54 4.85
CA ASN A 172 -18.67 -5.28 6.18
C ASN A 172 -17.66 -5.61 7.30
N TYR A 173 -16.62 -4.77 7.44
CA TYR A 173 -15.74 -4.69 8.63
C TYR A 173 -15.16 -3.28 8.79
#